data_AF-A0A6J1WZ83-F1
#
_entry.id   AF-A0A6J1WZ83-F1
#
_cell.length_a   1.000
_cell.length_b   1.000
_cell.length_c   1.000
_cell.angle_alpha   90.00
_cell.angle_beta   90.00
_cell.angle_gamma   90.00
#
_symmetry.space_group_name_H-M   'P 1'
#
loop_
_entity.id
_entity.type
_entity.pdbx_description
1 polymer ?
#
loop_
_entity_poly.entity_id
_entity_poly.type
_entity_poly.pdbx_seq_one_letter_code
_entity_poly.pdbx_strand_id
1 'polypeptide(L)'
;MLSEDDSLVVVTADHAHVMTINGYSPRGSSIIGRSNQQGSDGVPYMTVAYANGPGARGARVDVTADENFGDLRWRTHAEVPRSSETHGGDDVAVFARGPHHALFTGLYEQSRIPHLMAYAACIGPGLHYCNAPTSFSGLP
;
A
#
# COMPACT_ATOMS: atom_id res chain seq x y z
N MET A 1 -6.57 23.67 3.71
CA MET A 1 -6.84 22.38 3.03
C MET A 1 -7.55 22.71 1.73
N LEU A 2 -7.36 21.94 0.66
CA LEU A 2 -8.15 22.13 -0.58
C LEU A 2 -9.63 21.86 -0.28
N SER A 3 -10.53 22.55 -0.99
CA SER A 3 -11.97 22.32 -0.85
C SER A 3 -12.36 21.02 -1.56
N GLU A 4 -13.23 20.22 -0.95
CA GLU A 4 -13.68 18.96 -1.56
C GLU A 4 -14.84 19.14 -2.54
N ASP A 5 -15.38 20.36 -2.64
CA ASP A 5 -16.46 20.70 -3.58
C ASP A 5 -15.94 20.84 -5.02
N ASP A 6 -14.66 21.19 -5.18
CA ASP A 6 -14.02 21.47 -6.48
C ASP A 6 -12.68 20.74 -6.71
N SER A 7 -12.19 20.01 -5.70
CA SER A 7 -10.91 19.29 -5.78
C SER A 7 -11.10 17.79 -5.65
N LEU A 8 -10.68 17.04 -6.67
CA LEU A 8 -10.55 15.59 -6.62
C LEU A 8 -9.15 15.22 -6.08
N VAL A 9 -9.13 14.54 -4.92
CA VAL A 9 -7.91 14.00 -4.33
C VAL A 9 -7.88 12.49 -4.56
N VAL A 10 -6.81 12.02 -5.21
CA VAL A 10 -6.56 10.58 -5.47
C VAL A 10 -5.25 10.19 -4.81
N VAL A 11 -5.28 9.12 -4.02
CA VAL A 11 -4.10 8.54 -3.36
C VAL A 11 -3.96 7.10 -3.83
N THR A 12 -2.79 6.76 -4.36
CA THR A 12 -2.42 5.41 -4.78
C THR A 12 -0.93 5.19 -4.53
N ALA A 13 -0.47 3.96 -4.68
CA ALA A 13 0.94 3.66 -4.89
C ALA A 13 1.22 3.37 -6.38
N ASP A 14 2.48 3.45 -6.76
CA ASP A 14 2.98 2.97 -8.06
C ASP A 14 3.19 1.44 -8.03
N HIS A 15 3.63 0.88 -6.89
CA HIS A 15 3.74 -0.56 -6.64
C HIS A 15 3.74 -0.92 -5.15
N ALA A 16 3.65 -2.21 -4.84
CA ALA A 16 3.80 -2.73 -3.48
C ALA A 16 5.28 -3.03 -3.16
N HIS A 17 5.52 -3.66 -2.01
CA HIS A 17 6.78 -4.21 -1.53
C HIS A 17 6.53 -5.61 -0.97
N VAL A 18 7.56 -6.48 -0.88
CA VAL A 18 7.40 -7.86 -0.40
C VAL A 18 7.30 -7.95 1.13
N MET A 19 6.52 -7.05 1.71
CA MET A 19 6.28 -6.88 3.13
C MET A 19 5.08 -7.72 3.57
N THR A 20 5.21 -8.36 4.73
CA THR A 20 4.09 -9.08 5.36
C THR A 20 3.85 -8.54 6.78
N ILE A 21 2.57 -8.53 7.17
CA ILE A 21 2.16 -8.30 8.56
C ILE A 21 1.78 -9.65 9.16
N ASN A 22 2.66 -10.19 10.01
CA ASN A 22 2.52 -11.50 10.62
C ASN A 22 1.72 -11.41 11.93
N GLY A 23 0.71 -12.27 12.08
CA GLY A 23 0.02 -12.52 13.34
C GLY A 23 0.69 -13.64 14.13
N TYR A 24 0.45 -13.80 15.43
CA TYR A 24 -0.64 -13.21 16.22
C TYR A 24 -0.13 -12.26 17.33
N SER A 25 0.32 -11.08 16.92
CA SER A 25 0.69 -10.00 17.86
C SER A 25 -0.57 -9.45 18.54
N PRO A 26 -0.61 -9.28 19.89
CA PRO A 26 -1.75 -8.69 20.57
C PRO A 26 -2.04 -7.27 20.10
N ARG A 27 -3.31 -6.86 20.23
CA ARG A 27 -3.71 -5.47 19.99
C ARG A 27 -2.96 -4.53 20.95
N GLY A 28 -2.39 -3.46 20.40
CA GLY A 28 -1.62 -2.46 21.15
C GLY A 28 -0.12 -2.76 21.22
N SER A 29 0.34 -3.92 20.72
CA SER A 29 1.75 -4.19 20.53
C SER A 29 2.36 -3.28 19.46
N SER A 30 3.68 -3.04 19.55
CA SER A 30 4.42 -2.30 18.54
C SER A 30 4.38 -3.01 17.20
N ILE A 31 4.10 -2.26 16.11
CA ILE A 31 4.07 -2.80 14.74
C ILE A 31 5.46 -3.25 14.25
N ILE A 32 6.52 -2.66 14.79
CA ILE A 32 7.92 -3.06 14.55
C ILE A 32 8.43 -4.02 15.62
N GLY A 33 7.54 -4.53 16.48
CA GLY A 33 7.85 -5.47 17.54
C GLY A 33 7.79 -6.92 17.09
N ARG A 34 8.20 -7.82 17.99
CA ARG A 34 8.04 -9.26 17.79
C ARG A 34 6.61 -9.69 18.04
N SER A 35 6.22 -10.77 17.38
CA SER A 35 5.03 -11.53 17.76
C SER A 35 5.25 -12.28 19.07
N ASN A 36 4.15 -12.61 19.72
CA ASN A 36 4.14 -13.40 20.95
C ASN A 36 4.31 -14.91 20.71
N GLN A 37 4.22 -15.37 19.46
CA GLN A 37 4.49 -16.77 19.13
C GLN A 37 5.83 -16.93 18.45
N GLN A 38 6.31 -18.16 18.46
CA GLN A 38 7.59 -18.57 17.88
C GLN A 38 7.35 -19.57 16.75
N GLY A 39 8.34 -19.73 15.89
CA GLY A 39 8.37 -20.85 14.95
C GLY A 39 8.64 -22.18 15.64
N SER A 40 8.58 -23.27 14.88
CA SER A 40 8.95 -24.60 15.34
C SER A 40 10.44 -24.75 15.71
N ASP A 41 11.25 -23.76 15.31
CA ASP A 41 12.66 -23.58 15.66
C ASP A 41 12.87 -22.83 16.99
N GLY A 42 11.80 -22.39 17.66
CA GLY A 42 11.89 -21.58 18.89
C GLY A 42 12.29 -20.13 18.66
N VAL A 43 12.33 -19.68 17.40
CA VAL A 43 12.69 -18.29 17.06
C VAL A 43 11.41 -17.45 16.92
N PRO A 44 11.28 -16.30 17.61
CA PRO A 44 10.14 -15.41 17.40
C PRO A 44 10.16 -14.83 15.99
N TYR A 45 8.98 -14.54 15.45
CA TYR A 45 8.86 -13.80 14.19
C TYR A 45 8.46 -12.35 14.48
N MET A 46 8.86 -11.43 13.62
CA MET A 46 8.47 -10.02 13.72
C MET A 46 7.04 -9.81 13.23
N THR A 47 6.33 -8.83 13.80
CA THR A 47 5.02 -8.41 13.31
C THR A 47 5.11 -7.92 11.87
N VAL A 48 6.19 -7.22 11.49
CA VAL A 48 6.50 -6.89 10.09
C VAL A 48 7.76 -7.62 9.65
N ALA A 49 7.70 -8.34 8.55
CA ALA A 49 8.85 -8.98 7.92
C ALA A 49 8.82 -8.76 6.40
N TYR A 50 9.92 -9.11 5.73
CA TYR A 50 10.02 -9.07 4.27
C TYR A 50 10.39 -10.45 3.71
N ALA A 51 9.93 -10.77 2.49
CA ALA A 51 10.32 -12.02 1.85
C ALA A 51 11.81 -12.03 1.45
N ASN A 52 12.36 -10.87 1.09
CA ASN A 52 13.77 -10.71 0.75
C ASN A 52 14.29 -9.34 1.17
N GLY A 53 15.61 -9.17 1.17
CA GLY A 53 16.21 -7.87 1.44
C GLY A 53 17.49 -7.93 2.27
N PRO A 54 18.01 -6.75 2.64
CA PRO A 54 19.25 -6.64 3.40
C PRO A 54 19.07 -6.97 4.89
N GLY A 55 17.86 -7.32 5.31
CA GLY A 55 17.52 -7.83 6.63
C GLY A 55 17.77 -9.33 6.80
N ALA A 56 18.22 -10.04 5.76
CA ALA A 56 18.54 -11.46 5.89
C ALA A 56 19.84 -11.69 6.66
N ARG A 57 19.86 -12.72 7.51
CA ARG A 57 21.03 -13.12 8.30
C ARG A 57 21.68 -14.41 7.80
N GLY A 58 21.26 -14.92 6.63
CA GLY A 58 21.74 -16.19 6.03
C GLY A 58 21.20 -17.45 6.71
N ALA A 59 20.83 -17.37 7.99
CA ALA A 59 20.02 -18.32 8.73
C ALA A 59 18.93 -17.56 9.50
N ARG A 60 17.85 -18.26 9.84
CA ARG A 60 16.80 -17.68 10.68
C ARG A 60 17.30 -17.55 12.12
N VAL A 61 17.26 -16.33 12.65
CA VAL A 61 17.74 -15.97 13.99
C VAL A 61 16.76 -15.02 14.67
N ASP A 62 16.84 -14.89 16.00
CA ASP A 62 16.08 -13.89 16.72
C ASP A 62 16.68 -12.50 16.47
N VAL A 63 16.10 -11.77 15.52
CA VAL A 63 16.52 -10.42 15.15
C VAL A 63 16.27 -9.37 16.25
N THR A 64 15.55 -9.73 17.32
CA THR A 64 15.39 -8.85 18.49
C THR A 64 16.61 -8.84 19.41
N ALA A 65 17.52 -9.78 19.22
CA ALA A 65 18.81 -9.82 19.91
C ALA A 65 19.89 -8.95 19.24
N ASP A 66 19.60 -8.34 18.09
CA ASP A 66 20.51 -7.40 17.44
C ASP A 66 20.82 -6.21 18.38
N GLU A 67 22.09 -5.79 18.45
CA GLU A 67 22.52 -4.69 19.33
C GLU A 67 21.78 -3.37 19.05
N ASN A 68 21.39 -3.15 17.80
CA ASN A 68 20.68 -1.97 17.34
C ASN A 68 19.16 -2.18 17.23
N PHE A 69 18.59 -3.21 17.87
CA PHE A 69 17.16 -3.45 17.84
C PHE A 69 16.37 -2.21 18.33
N GLY A 70 15.47 -1.72 17.48
CA GLY A 70 14.67 -0.51 17.74
C GLY A 70 15.25 0.78 17.14
N ASP A 71 16.48 0.75 16.60
CA ASP A 71 17.07 1.90 15.94
C ASP A 71 16.41 2.19 14.58
N LEU A 72 16.43 3.45 14.14
CA LEU A 72 15.88 3.89 12.84
C LEU A 72 16.50 3.17 11.62
N ARG A 73 17.70 2.62 11.77
CA ARG A 73 18.43 1.90 10.72
C ARG A 73 18.42 0.39 10.92
N TRP A 74 17.76 -0.09 11.98
CA TRP A 74 17.56 -1.52 12.19
C TRP A 74 16.75 -2.12 11.05
N ARG A 75 17.11 -3.34 10.66
CA ARG A 75 16.47 -4.05 9.55
C ARG A 75 15.78 -5.27 10.13
N THR A 76 14.44 -5.26 10.02
CA THR A 76 13.61 -6.41 10.38
C THR A 76 13.97 -7.65 9.58
N HIS A 77 13.42 -8.79 9.99
CA HIS A 77 13.67 -10.09 9.36
C HIS A 77 13.36 -10.04 7.86
N ALA A 78 14.28 -10.57 7.06
CA ALA A 78 14.05 -10.95 5.69
C ALA A 78 14.57 -12.37 5.44
N GLU A 79 13.88 -13.15 4.62
CA GLU A 79 14.25 -14.55 4.40
C GLU A 79 15.37 -14.69 3.36
N VAL A 80 15.17 -14.11 2.17
CA VAL A 80 16.12 -14.26 1.06
C VAL A 80 17.12 -13.09 1.04
N PRO A 81 18.45 -13.36 1.08
CA PRO A 81 19.46 -12.30 1.15
C PRO A 81 19.58 -11.52 -0.15
N ARG A 82 19.44 -10.20 -0.02
CA ARG A 82 19.58 -9.23 -1.11
C ARG A 82 20.21 -7.94 -0.59
N SER A 83 20.93 -7.20 -1.43
CA SER A 83 21.42 -5.86 -1.05
C SER A 83 20.29 -4.83 -0.94
N SER A 84 19.22 -5.02 -1.71
CA SER A 84 17.98 -4.24 -1.68
C SER A 84 16.80 -5.19 -1.75
N GLU A 85 15.79 -4.90 -0.93
CA GLU A 85 14.48 -5.53 -1.05
C GLU A 85 13.86 -5.21 -2.43
N THR A 86 12.97 -6.09 -2.90
CA THR A 86 12.30 -5.97 -4.20
C THR A 86 10.89 -5.43 -4.07
N HIS A 87 10.40 -4.73 -5.09
CA HIS A 87 8.97 -4.39 -5.19
C HIS A 87 8.07 -5.65 -5.13
N GLY A 88 6.86 -5.44 -4.62
CA GLY A 88 5.78 -6.43 -4.60
C GLY A 88 4.91 -6.31 -5.86
N GLY A 89 4.41 -7.45 -6.32
CA GLY A 89 3.51 -7.53 -7.49
C GLY A 89 2.03 -7.54 -7.13
N ASP A 90 1.69 -7.31 -5.86
CA ASP A 90 0.32 -7.25 -5.38
C ASP A 90 -0.41 -6.00 -5.90
N ASP A 91 -1.73 -6.11 -6.06
CA ASP A 91 -2.57 -4.96 -6.36
C ASP A 91 -2.46 -3.91 -5.25
N VAL A 92 -2.37 -2.63 -5.63
CA VAL A 92 -2.32 -1.49 -4.70
C VAL A 92 -3.66 -0.76 -4.64
N ALA A 93 -3.99 -0.25 -3.45
CA ALA A 93 -5.24 0.46 -3.24
C ALA A 93 -5.23 1.84 -3.91
N VAL A 94 -6.40 2.25 -4.40
CA VAL A 94 -6.69 3.61 -4.85
C VAL A 94 -7.78 4.19 -3.97
N PHE A 95 -7.51 5.32 -3.33
CA PHE A 95 -8.47 6.08 -2.54
C PHE A 95 -8.79 7.38 -3.26
N ALA A 96 -10.08 7.72 -3.36
CA ALA A 96 -10.52 8.95 -4.01
C ALA A 96 -11.55 9.70 -3.16
N ARG A 97 -11.47 11.04 -3.18
CA ARG A 97 -12.39 11.95 -2.48
C ARG A 97 -12.58 13.24 -3.26
N GLY A 98 -13.78 13.82 -3.22
CA GLY A 98 -14.16 15.02 -3.99
C GLY A 98 -15.00 14.70 -5.23
N PRO A 99 -15.10 15.62 -6.22
CA PRO A 99 -15.95 15.46 -7.38
C PRO A 99 -15.59 14.19 -8.17
N HIS A 100 -16.61 13.44 -8.59
CA HIS A 100 -16.46 12.19 -9.37
C HIS A 100 -15.65 11.07 -8.68
N HIS A 101 -15.44 11.11 -7.36
CA HIS A 101 -14.72 10.05 -6.64
C HIS A 101 -15.31 8.64 -6.87
N ALA A 102 -16.61 8.54 -7.15
CA ALA A 102 -17.31 7.29 -7.42
C ALA A 102 -16.83 6.57 -8.70
N LEU A 103 -16.03 7.22 -9.55
CA LEU A 103 -15.37 6.58 -10.70
C LEU A 103 -14.29 5.57 -10.28
N PHE A 104 -13.72 5.73 -9.09
CA PHE A 104 -12.59 4.92 -8.58
C PHE A 104 -13.11 3.75 -7.75
N THR A 105 -13.83 2.85 -8.41
CA THR A 105 -14.44 1.66 -7.78
C THR A 105 -14.08 0.39 -8.54
N GLY A 106 -14.02 -0.73 -7.83
CA GLY A 106 -13.72 -2.04 -8.41
C GLY A 106 -12.23 -2.26 -8.66
N LEU A 107 -11.92 -3.19 -9.56
CA LEU A 107 -10.56 -3.52 -9.98
C LEU A 107 -10.31 -2.98 -11.39
N TYR A 108 -9.15 -2.37 -11.62
CA TYR A 108 -8.77 -1.84 -12.92
C TYR A 108 -7.25 -1.68 -13.06
N GLU A 109 -6.81 -1.62 -14.31
CA GLU A 109 -5.42 -1.31 -14.67
C GLU A 109 -4.98 0.05 -14.13
N GLN A 110 -3.73 0.15 -13.68
CA GLN A 110 -3.14 1.41 -13.17
C GLN A 110 -3.22 2.55 -14.20
N SER A 111 -3.09 2.22 -15.49
CA SER A 111 -3.22 3.18 -16.60
C SER A 111 -4.59 3.87 -16.66
N ARG A 112 -5.63 3.30 -16.04
CA ARG A 112 -6.97 3.90 -15.97
C ARG A 112 -7.02 5.13 -15.06
N ILE A 113 -6.17 5.21 -14.03
CA ILE A 113 -6.15 6.31 -13.04
C ILE A 113 -6.06 7.69 -13.72
N PRO A 114 -5.05 7.99 -14.57
CA PRO A 114 -4.97 9.28 -15.23
C PRO A 114 -6.14 9.55 -16.18
N HIS A 115 -6.72 8.53 -16.81
CA HIS A 115 -7.91 8.70 -17.66
C HIS A 115 -9.15 9.10 -16.85
N LEU A 116 -9.37 8.54 -15.66
CA LEU A 116 -10.48 8.94 -14.78
C LEU A 116 -10.31 10.38 -14.27
N MET A 117 -9.07 10.74 -13.89
CA MET A 117 -8.76 12.11 -13.47
C MET A 117 -8.97 13.11 -14.60
N ALA A 118 -8.50 12.78 -15.83
CA ALA A 118 -8.69 13.61 -17.01
C ALA A 118 -10.17 13.78 -17.39
N TYR A 119 -10.95 12.69 -17.30
CA TYR A 119 -12.39 12.71 -17.51
C TYR A 119 -13.11 13.67 -16.53
N ALA A 120 -12.78 13.57 -15.24
CA ALA A 120 -13.37 14.40 -14.19
C ALA A 120 -12.97 15.88 -14.30
N ALA A 121 -11.71 16.16 -14.65
CA ALA A 121 -11.17 17.51 -14.74
C ALA A 121 -11.39 18.18 -16.11
N CYS A 122 -11.99 17.49 -17.08
CA CYS A 122 -12.19 17.99 -18.44
C CYS A 122 -10.90 18.41 -19.17
N ILE A 123 -9.85 17.61 -19.03
CA ILE A 123 -8.54 17.89 -19.64
C ILE A 123 -8.09 16.76 -20.58
N GLY A 124 -7.32 17.14 -21.61
CA GLY A 124 -6.74 16.21 -22.56
C GLY A 124 -7.65 15.90 -23.75
N PRO A 125 -7.29 14.90 -24.58
CA PRO A 125 -7.98 14.60 -25.83
C PRO A 125 -9.09 13.53 -25.68
N GLY A 126 -9.40 13.09 -24.46
CA GLY A 126 -10.29 11.96 -24.19
C GLY A 126 -11.77 12.35 -24.04
N LEU A 127 -12.56 11.40 -23.52
CA LEU A 127 -13.92 11.70 -23.06
C LEU A 127 -13.86 12.57 -21.80
N HIS A 128 -14.77 13.54 -21.67
CA HIS A 128 -14.85 14.44 -20.53
C HIS A 128 -16.27 14.50 -19.95
N TYR A 129 -16.37 14.72 -18.65
CA TYR A 129 -17.65 14.92 -17.97
C TYR A 129 -18.44 16.12 -18.52
N CYS A 130 -17.79 17.26 -18.72
CA CYS A 130 -18.39 18.50 -19.25
C CYS A 130 -18.91 18.40 -20.69
N ASN A 131 -18.53 17.35 -21.43
CA ASN A 131 -18.98 17.13 -22.80
C ASN A 131 -20.14 16.10 -22.87
N ALA A 132 -20.58 15.55 -21.74
CA ALA A 132 -21.75 14.67 -21.71
C ALA A 132 -23.01 15.50 -22.00
N PRO A 133 -23.87 15.08 -22.96
CA PRO A 133 -25.13 15.79 -23.20
C PRO A 133 -25.95 15.81 -21.92
N THR A 134 -26.32 17.01 -21.48
CA THR A 134 -27.25 17.27 -20.38
C THR A 134 -28.67 16.86 -20.81
N SER A 135 -28.95 15.56 -20.91
CA SER A 135 -30.31 15.06 -21.08
C SER A 135 -30.68 14.12 -19.93
N PHE A 136 -30.85 14.71 -18.74
CA PHE A 136 -31.89 14.26 -17.82
C PHE A 136 -32.99 15.33 -17.82
N SER A 137 -33.69 15.42 -18.96
CA SER A 137 -35.09 15.85 -18.92
C SER A 137 -35.82 14.80 -18.10
N GLY A 138 -36.35 15.22 -16.95
CA GLY A 138 -37.01 14.33 -16.00
C GLY A 138 -38.04 13.41 -16.67
N LEU A 139 -38.15 12.22 -16.12
CA LEU A 139 -39.29 11.33 -16.33
C LEU A 139 -39.71 10.79 -14.95
N PRO A 140 -41.01 10.47 -14.81
CA PRO A 140 -41.92 10.97 -13.77
C PRO A 140 -41.74 10.38 -12.37
#